data_AF-A0A7C5UQ96-F1
#
_entry.id   AF-A0A7C5UQ96-F1
#
_cell.length_a   1.000
_cell.length_b   1.000
_cell.length_c   1.000
_cell.angle_alpha   90.00
_cell.angle_beta   90.00
_cell.angle_gamma   90.00
#
_symmetry.space_group_name_H-M   'P 1'
#
loop_
_entity.id
_entity.type
_entity.pdbx_description
1 polymer ?
#
loop_
_entity_poly.entity_id
_entity_poly.type
_entity_poly.pdbx_seq_one_letter_code
_entity_poly.pdbx_strand_id
1 'polypeptide(L)'
;MEERPLLLIYDQVTQERWERPLLEDTLLIGREESCGLTLADRQVSRRHATIYRDGERYYIRDEHSRNGTFLNGELLTSPRALADGDKIGIASRYRLTFVGSESTAPLYRAGPPSRGIYLDKAGHRVWVDGVEVVPPLSAAQYRLLSLLVERAGNICSRDDIVDVVWPEESIEGITDQAIDALVRRLRARLAEASPSCSYIETVRGHGFRLRQPE
;
A
#
# COMPACT_ATOMS: atom_id res chain seq x y z
N MET A 1 4.67 21.28 -13.09
CA MET A 1 4.13 20.20 -13.95
C MET A 1 2.97 19.64 -13.16
N GLU A 2 1.72 19.78 -13.63
CA GLU A 2 0.58 19.17 -12.94
C GLU A 2 0.78 17.65 -12.93
N GLU A 3 1.02 17.07 -11.77
CA GLU A 3 0.98 15.62 -11.62
C GLU A 3 -0.47 15.20 -11.90
N ARG A 4 -0.68 14.36 -12.92
CA ARG A 4 -1.99 13.82 -13.29
C ARG A 4 -2.04 12.34 -12.93
N PRO A 5 -3.20 11.85 -12.48
CA PRO A 5 -3.32 10.45 -12.12
C PRO A 5 -3.08 9.56 -13.35
N LEU A 6 -2.72 8.32 -13.13
CA LEU A 6 -2.46 7.36 -14.21
C LEU A 6 -3.11 6.01 -13.92
N LEU A 7 -3.33 5.24 -14.98
CA LEU A 7 -3.77 3.86 -14.90
C LEU A 7 -2.60 2.94 -15.25
N LEU A 8 -2.32 1.98 -14.38
CA LEU A 8 -1.45 0.85 -14.71
C LEU A 8 -2.31 -0.29 -15.21
N ILE A 9 -2.23 -0.60 -16.50
CA ILE A 9 -3.04 -1.64 -17.14
C ILE A 9 -2.26 -2.94 -17.19
N TYR A 10 -2.94 -4.04 -16.85
CA TYR A 10 -2.42 -5.38 -16.93
C TYR A 10 -3.39 -6.29 -17.68
N ASP A 11 -2.94 -6.83 -18.81
CA ASP A 11 -3.62 -7.93 -19.49
C ASP A 11 -3.24 -9.24 -18.78
N GLN A 12 -4.21 -9.87 -18.14
CA GLN A 12 -3.98 -11.09 -17.37
C GLN A 12 -3.62 -12.29 -18.25
N VAL A 13 -3.95 -12.25 -19.54
CA VAL A 13 -3.70 -13.33 -20.49
C VAL A 13 -2.33 -13.18 -21.14
N THR A 14 -2.02 -12.01 -21.70
CA THR A 14 -0.72 -11.78 -22.37
C THR A 14 0.39 -11.43 -21.39
N GLN A 15 0.04 -11.12 -20.13
CA GLN A 15 0.94 -10.62 -19.09
C GLN A 15 1.56 -9.26 -19.43
N GLU A 16 1.08 -8.59 -20.47
CA GLU A 16 1.55 -7.27 -20.89
C GLU A 16 1.10 -6.19 -19.91
N ARG A 17 1.94 -5.18 -19.75
CA ARG A 17 1.72 -4.02 -18.89
C ARG A 17 2.06 -2.74 -19.63
N TRP A 18 1.21 -1.74 -19.47
CA TRP A 18 1.45 -0.39 -19.95
C TRP A 18 0.71 0.62 -19.08
N GLU A 19 1.09 1.88 -19.21
CA GLU A 19 0.50 2.98 -18.47
C GLU A 19 -0.37 3.85 -19.38
N ARG A 20 -1.42 4.43 -18.79
CA ARG A 20 -2.25 5.47 -19.41
C ARG A 20 -2.44 6.60 -18.41
N PRO A 21 -1.75 7.74 -18.58
CA PRO A 21 -2.04 8.95 -17.83
C PRO A 21 -3.51 9.35 -18.04
N LEU A 22 -4.18 9.93 -17.05
CA LEU A 22 -5.54 10.47 -17.19
C LEU A 22 -5.43 11.96 -17.54
N LEU A 23 -5.34 12.23 -18.84
CA LEU A 23 -5.20 13.58 -19.37
C LEU A 23 -6.56 14.29 -19.49
N GLU A 24 -7.64 13.53 -19.52
CA GLU A 24 -8.99 14.02 -19.71
C GLU A 24 -9.83 13.86 -18.43
N ASP A 25 -10.81 14.73 -18.23
CA ASP A 25 -11.76 14.60 -17.11
C ASP A 25 -12.73 13.43 -17.28
N THR A 26 -12.76 12.80 -18.46
CA THR A 26 -13.56 11.61 -18.72
C THR A 26 -12.81 10.67 -19.65
N LEU A 27 -12.58 9.44 -19.18
CA LEU A 27 -11.99 8.35 -19.93
C LEU A 27 -13.01 7.22 -20.11
N LEU A 28 -13.48 7.04 -21.33
CA LEU A 28 -14.27 5.88 -21.72
C LEU A 28 -13.36 4.69 -22.01
N ILE A 29 -13.66 3.56 -21.38
CA ILE A 29 -12.95 2.29 -21.52
C ILE A 29 -13.85 1.31 -22.25
N GLY A 30 -13.32 0.66 -23.28
CA GLY A 30 -14.08 -0.30 -24.05
C GLY A 30 -13.28 -0.90 -25.20
N ARG A 31 -13.90 -1.82 -25.94
CA ARG A 31 -13.26 -2.45 -27.11
C ARG A 31 -13.40 -1.66 -28.41
N GLU A 32 -14.22 -0.61 -28.43
CA GLU A 32 -14.31 0.26 -29.60
C GLU A 32 -13.11 1.19 -29.69
N GLU A 33 -12.67 1.48 -30.91
CA GLU A 33 -11.57 2.41 -31.20
C GLU A 33 -11.92 3.86 -30.83
N SER A 34 -13.22 4.17 -30.67
CA SER A 34 -13.71 5.45 -30.19
C SER A 34 -13.48 5.68 -28.69
N CYS A 35 -13.08 4.65 -27.94
CA CYS A 35 -12.81 4.74 -26.52
C CYS A 35 -11.44 5.39 -26.25
N GLY A 36 -11.34 6.24 -25.24
CA GLY A 36 -10.07 6.86 -24.86
C GLY A 36 -9.05 5.85 -24.28
N LEU A 37 -9.53 4.69 -23.82
CA LEU A 37 -8.72 3.50 -23.58
C LEU A 37 -9.37 2.30 -24.30
N THR A 38 -8.77 1.91 -25.42
CA THR A 38 -9.21 0.75 -26.20
C THR A 38 -8.57 -0.53 -25.67
N LEU A 39 -9.41 -1.47 -25.22
CA LEU A 39 -9.04 -2.81 -24.81
C LEU A 39 -9.63 -3.80 -25.82
N ALA A 40 -8.86 -4.14 -26.85
CA ALA A 40 -9.30 -4.89 -28.02
C ALA A 40 -9.53 -6.38 -27.71
N ASP A 41 -10.58 -6.69 -26.97
CA ASP A 41 -10.98 -8.05 -26.64
C ASP A 41 -12.49 -8.26 -26.67
N ARG A 42 -12.90 -9.48 -27.02
CA ARG A 42 -14.32 -9.87 -27.14
C ARG A 42 -15.07 -9.94 -25.81
N GLN A 43 -14.37 -10.06 -24.69
CA GLN A 43 -14.95 -10.05 -23.34
C GLN A 43 -15.18 -8.62 -22.84
N VAL A 44 -14.52 -7.64 -23.44
CA VAL A 44 -14.74 -6.23 -23.14
C VAL A 44 -15.94 -5.73 -23.95
N SER A 45 -16.77 -4.90 -23.34
CA SER A 45 -17.92 -4.30 -24.02
C SER A 45 -17.45 -3.18 -24.92
N ARG A 46 -18.22 -2.86 -25.96
CA ARG A 46 -17.93 -1.74 -26.87
C ARG A 46 -17.63 -0.46 -26.10
N ARG A 47 -18.53 -0.16 -25.17
CA ARG A 47 -18.41 0.81 -24.08
C ARG A 47 -18.58 0.00 -22.80
N HIS A 48 -17.57 -0.08 -21.95
CA HIS A 48 -17.57 -1.01 -20.81
C HIS A 48 -17.65 -0.27 -19.49
N ALA A 49 -16.78 0.70 -19.28
CA ALA A 49 -16.76 1.51 -18.08
C ALA A 49 -16.32 2.93 -18.43
N THR A 50 -16.69 3.88 -17.60
CA THR A 50 -16.24 5.27 -17.70
C THR A 50 -15.60 5.66 -16.39
N ILE A 51 -14.37 6.17 -16.47
CA ILE A 51 -13.75 6.93 -15.38
C ILE A 51 -14.00 8.41 -15.65
N TYR A 52 -14.47 9.15 -14.65
CA TYR A 52 -14.72 10.58 -14.79
C TYR A 52 -14.31 11.33 -13.52
N ARG A 53 -13.90 12.59 -13.69
CA ARG A 53 -13.58 13.52 -12.62
C ARG A 53 -14.83 14.31 -12.24
N ASP A 54 -15.10 14.41 -10.95
CA ASP A 54 -16.10 15.28 -10.35
C ASP A 54 -15.45 16.04 -9.18
N GLY A 55 -15.20 17.34 -9.37
CA GLY A 55 -14.36 18.14 -8.49
C GLY A 55 -12.92 17.62 -8.43
N GLU A 56 -12.41 17.39 -7.22
CA GLU A 56 -11.06 16.83 -6.99
C GLU A 56 -11.01 15.29 -6.98
N ARG A 57 -12.13 14.62 -7.25
CA ARG A 57 -12.24 13.16 -7.13
C ARG A 57 -12.50 12.52 -8.47
N TYR A 58 -11.93 11.33 -8.66
CA TYR A 58 -12.24 10.46 -9.78
C TYR A 58 -13.27 9.43 -9.34
N TYR A 59 -14.14 9.05 -10.27
CA TYR A 59 -15.17 8.05 -10.09
C TYR A 59 -15.11 7.06 -11.25
N ILE A 60 -15.54 5.83 -10.98
CA ILE A 60 -15.79 4.83 -12.02
C ILE A 60 -17.25 4.45 -12.02
N ARG A 61 -17.80 4.25 -13.22
CA ARG A 61 -19.11 3.64 -13.43
C ARG A 61 -19.04 2.58 -14.53
N ASP A 62 -19.88 1.56 -14.38
CA ASP A 62 -20.10 0.56 -15.44
C ASP A 62 -21.09 1.13 -16.47
N GLU A 63 -20.83 0.91 -17.76
CA GLU A 63 -21.67 1.37 -18.88
C GLU A 63 -22.58 0.22 -19.38
N HIS A 64 -23.19 -0.51 -18.44
CA HIS A 64 -23.99 -1.71 -18.69
C HIS A 64 -23.20 -2.79 -19.45
N SER A 65 -22.00 -3.06 -18.94
CA SER A 65 -21.11 -4.04 -19.56
C SER A 65 -21.66 -5.46 -19.43
N ARG A 66 -21.36 -6.31 -20.43
CA ARG A 66 -21.86 -7.70 -20.44
C ARG A 66 -21.23 -8.57 -19.35
N ASN A 67 -19.94 -8.34 -19.07
CA ASN A 67 -19.13 -9.17 -18.19
C ASN A 67 -18.80 -8.47 -16.86
N GLY A 68 -19.37 -7.29 -16.63
CA GLY A 68 -19.20 -6.52 -15.41
C GLY A 68 -17.87 -5.77 -15.33
N THR A 69 -17.96 -4.60 -14.69
CA THR A 69 -16.82 -3.89 -14.12
C THR A 69 -16.72 -4.23 -12.64
N PHE A 70 -15.52 -4.51 -12.15
CA PHE A 70 -15.26 -4.83 -10.75
C PHE A 70 -14.36 -3.77 -10.14
N LEU A 71 -14.61 -3.38 -8.89
CA LEU A 71 -13.70 -2.56 -8.11
C LEU A 71 -13.26 -3.38 -6.90
N ASN A 72 -11.95 -3.60 -6.76
CA ASN A 72 -11.34 -4.40 -5.68
C ASN A 72 -11.95 -5.80 -5.52
N GLY A 73 -12.38 -6.41 -6.64
CA GLY A 73 -12.99 -7.74 -6.67
C GLY A 73 -14.51 -7.76 -6.51
N GLU A 74 -15.13 -6.62 -6.17
CA GLU A 74 -16.59 -6.50 -6.04
C GLU A 74 -17.22 -5.93 -7.32
N LEU A 75 -18.32 -6.52 -7.77
CA LEU A 75 -19.06 -6.03 -8.92
C LEU A 75 -19.53 -4.58 -8.68
N LEU A 76 -19.35 -3.73 -9.67
CA LEU A 76 -19.75 -2.33 -9.64
C LEU A 76 -21.20 -2.20 -10.11
N THR A 77 -22.13 -1.94 -9.19
CA THR A 77 -23.57 -1.78 -9.49
C THR A 77 -24.02 -0.32 -9.54
N SER A 78 -23.22 0.59 -9.00
CA SER A 78 -23.42 2.04 -9.05
C SER A 78 -22.07 2.75 -9.14
N PRO A 79 -22.02 4.05 -9.54
CA PRO A 79 -20.78 4.79 -9.58
C PRO A 79 -20.07 4.81 -8.21
N ARG A 80 -18.76 4.60 -8.19
CA ARG A 80 -17.92 4.63 -6.97
C ARG A 80 -16.72 5.55 -7.16
N ALA A 81 -16.35 6.26 -6.10
CA ALA A 81 -15.13 7.05 -6.07
C ALA A 81 -13.91 6.13 -6.15
N LEU A 82 -12.91 6.55 -6.91
CA LEU A 82 -11.61 5.90 -7.03
C LEU A 82 -10.63 6.50 -6.04
N ALA A 83 -9.93 5.62 -5.32
CA ALA A 83 -8.78 5.92 -4.49
C ALA A 83 -7.50 5.39 -5.15
N ASP A 84 -6.36 6.01 -4.85
CA ASP A 84 -5.06 5.48 -5.25
C ASP A 84 -4.91 4.00 -4.82
N GLY A 85 -4.38 3.19 -5.73
CA GLY A 85 -4.21 1.75 -5.55
C GLY A 85 -5.44 0.90 -5.91
N ASP A 86 -6.61 1.51 -6.17
CA ASP A 86 -7.83 0.77 -6.51
C ASP A 86 -7.65 -0.09 -7.77
N LYS A 87 -8.09 -1.34 -7.67
CA LYS A 87 -8.01 -2.32 -8.75
C LYS A 87 -9.34 -2.40 -9.47
N ILE A 88 -9.36 -1.98 -10.72
CA ILE A 88 -10.51 -2.05 -11.60
C ILE A 88 -10.38 -3.31 -12.47
N GLY A 89 -11.31 -4.25 -12.33
CA GLY A 89 -11.45 -5.38 -13.23
C GLY A 89 -12.36 -5.03 -14.40
N ILE A 90 -11.89 -5.24 -15.62
CA ILE A 90 -12.69 -5.11 -16.84
C ILE A 90 -12.87 -6.50 -17.42
N ALA A 91 -14.07 -7.05 -17.27
CA ALA A 91 -14.31 -8.48 -17.40
C ALA A 91 -13.27 -9.30 -16.57
N SER A 92 -12.98 -10.53 -16.99
CA SER A 92 -11.93 -11.36 -16.39
C SER A 92 -10.55 -11.18 -17.05
N ARG A 93 -10.41 -10.30 -18.06
CA ARG A 93 -9.19 -10.19 -18.86
C ARG A 93 -8.24 -9.10 -18.39
N TYR A 94 -8.75 -7.91 -18.08
CA TYR A 94 -7.90 -6.78 -17.76
C TYR A 94 -8.06 -6.35 -16.30
N ARG A 95 -6.93 -6.02 -15.68
CA ARG A 95 -6.88 -5.35 -14.38
C ARG A 95 -6.18 -4.02 -14.54
N LEU A 96 -6.85 -2.94 -14.19
CA LEU A 96 -6.29 -1.59 -14.17
C LEU A 96 -6.07 -1.19 -12.71
N THR A 97 -4.98 -0.49 -12.41
CA THR A 97 -4.74 0.09 -11.08
C THR A 97 -4.75 1.60 -11.21
N PHE A 98 -5.62 2.27 -10.47
CA PHE A 98 -5.68 3.72 -10.42
C PHE A 98 -4.56 4.26 -9.53
N VAL A 99 -3.82 5.25 -10.03
CA VAL A 99 -2.76 5.93 -9.28
C VAL A 99 -3.10 7.42 -9.25
N GLY A 100 -3.40 7.97 -8.07
CA GLY A 100 -3.82 9.35 -7.82
C GLY A 100 -2.65 10.34 -7.87
N SER A 101 -2.92 11.64 -8.12
CA SER A 101 -1.87 12.67 -8.17
C SER A 101 -1.77 13.62 -6.98
N GLU A 102 -2.77 13.70 -6.10
CA GLU A 102 -2.73 14.60 -4.94
C GLU A 102 -2.95 13.83 -3.63
N SER A 103 -1.94 13.92 -2.77
CA SER A 103 -1.95 13.36 -1.44
C SER A 103 -2.80 14.22 -0.49
N THR A 104 -4.09 13.89 -0.37
CA THR A 104 -4.67 13.72 0.98
C THR A 104 -4.90 12.22 1.15
N ALA A 105 -3.88 11.57 1.70
CA ALA A 105 -3.62 10.12 1.72
C ALA A 105 -4.85 9.19 1.58
N PRO A 106 -4.98 8.46 0.47
CA PRO A 106 -5.83 7.28 0.40
C PRO A 106 -5.10 6.06 1.01
N LEU A 107 -5.66 5.51 2.08
CA LEU A 107 -5.27 4.22 2.62
C LEU A 107 -5.83 3.08 1.74
N TYR A 108 -5.27 2.87 0.55
CA TYR A 108 -5.24 1.53 -0.06
C TYR A 108 -3.83 1.21 -0.57
N ARG A 109 -2.94 1.08 0.42
CA ARG A 109 -2.00 -0.04 0.56
C ARG A 109 -1.86 -0.85 -0.73
N ALA A 110 -0.78 -0.57 -1.48
CA ALA A 110 -0.05 -1.65 -2.11
C ALA A 110 -0.05 -2.79 -1.08
N GLY A 111 -0.68 -3.92 -1.41
CA GLY A 111 -0.62 -5.09 -0.53
C GLY A 111 0.82 -5.24 -0.06
N PRO A 112 1.03 -5.60 1.22
CA PRO A 112 2.36 -5.56 1.83
C PRO A 112 3.35 -6.12 0.82
N PRO A 113 4.40 -5.38 0.45
CA PRO A 113 5.35 -5.86 -0.54
C PRO A 113 5.78 -7.27 -0.15
N SER A 114 5.99 -8.13 -1.16
CA SER A 114 6.40 -9.52 -0.94
C SER A 114 7.70 -9.64 -0.15
N ARG A 115 8.41 -8.52 0.04
CA ARG A 115 9.63 -8.41 0.83
C ARG A 115 9.65 -7.10 1.63
N GLY A 116 10.24 -7.13 2.82
CA GLY A 116 10.42 -5.97 3.70
C GLY A 116 9.33 -5.84 4.75
N ILE A 117 9.39 -4.74 5.52
CA ILE A 117 8.41 -4.44 6.58
C ILE A 117 7.41 -3.43 6.08
N TYR A 118 6.13 -3.70 6.32
CA TYR A 118 5.04 -2.80 5.99
C TYR A 118 4.15 -2.53 7.22
N LEU A 119 3.76 -1.27 7.41
CA LEU A 119 2.97 -0.81 8.54
C LEU A 119 1.64 -0.20 8.10
N ASP A 120 0.55 -0.65 8.71
CA ASP A 120 -0.73 0.02 8.72
C ASP A 120 -0.81 0.98 9.89
N LYS A 121 -0.68 2.29 9.62
CA LYS A 121 -0.81 3.31 10.66
C LYS A 121 -2.24 3.45 11.17
N ALA A 122 -3.24 3.29 10.32
CA ALA A 122 -4.64 3.44 10.73
C ALA A 122 -5.17 2.25 11.53
N GLY A 123 -4.74 1.04 11.16
CA GLY A 123 -5.16 -0.21 11.80
C GLY A 123 -4.18 -0.80 12.81
N HIS A 124 -3.00 -0.20 13.03
CA HIS A 124 -1.91 -0.74 13.85
C HIS A 124 -1.52 -2.19 13.51
N ARG A 125 -1.54 -2.53 12.22
CA ARG A 125 -1.16 -3.86 11.70
C ARG A 125 0.23 -3.82 11.07
N VAL A 126 0.92 -4.96 11.09
CA VAL A 126 2.30 -5.09 10.63
C VAL A 126 2.41 -6.30 9.74
N TRP A 127 3.12 -6.16 8.61
CA TRP A 127 3.49 -7.27 7.74
C TRP A 127 5.00 -7.33 7.58
N VAL A 128 5.51 -8.55 7.46
CA VAL A 128 6.91 -8.85 7.15
C VAL A 128 6.91 -9.81 5.98
N ASP A 129 7.54 -9.43 4.87
CA ASP A 129 7.62 -10.24 3.64
C ASP A 129 6.24 -10.72 3.15
N GLY A 130 5.24 -9.84 3.24
CA GLY A 130 3.85 -10.14 2.87
C GLY A 130 3.04 -10.92 3.92
N VAL A 131 3.65 -11.41 5.00
CA VAL A 131 2.97 -12.16 6.07
C VAL A 131 2.58 -11.23 7.21
N GLU A 132 1.31 -11.27 7.62
CA GLU A 132 0.80 -10.44 8.72
C GLU A 132 1.30 -10.98 10.07
N VAL A 133 1.77 -10.08 10.94
CA VAL A 133 2.18 -10.39 12.30
C VAL A 133 0.93 -10.51 13.18
N VAL A 134 0.50 -11.74 13.45
CA VAL A 134 -0.65 -12.06 14.31
C VAL A 134 -0.18 -12.95 15.48
N PRO A 135 -0.61 -12.70 16.74
CA PRO A 135 -1.40 -11.56 17.21
C PRO A 135 -0.69 -10.19 17.03
N PRO A 136 -1.44 -9.06 17.05
CA PRO A 136 -0.87 -7.73 16.89
C PRO A 136 0.26 -7.43 17.87
N LEU A 137 1.22 -6.62 17.44
CA LEU A 137 2.31 -6.15 18.31
C LEU A 137 1.75 -5.32 19.48
N SER A 138 2.43 -5.36 20.63
CA SER A 138 2.09 -4.45 21.73
C SER A 138 2.34 -3.00 21.33
N ALA A 139 1.70 -2.04 22.01
CA ALA A 139 1.86 -0.61 21.72
C ALA A 139 3.34 -0.17 21.72
N ALA A 140 4.13 -0.65 22.70
CA ALA A 140 5.55 -0.36 22.77
C ALA A 140 6.35 -0.95 21.60
N GLN A 141 6.04 -2.19 21.21
CA GLN A 141 6.68 -2.86 20.06
C GLN A 141 6.34 -2.17 18.73
N TYR A 142 5.08 -1.76 18.57
CA TYR A 142 4.61 -1.05 17.38
C TYR A 142 5.26 0.33 17.27
N ARG A 143 5.31 1.11 18.36
CA ARG A 143 5.97 2.43 18.39
C ARG A 143 7.45 2.33 18.02
N LEU A 144 8.17 1.38 18.61
CA LEU A 144 9.57 1.13 18.27
C LEU A 144 9.73 0.79 16.77
N LEU A 145 8.90 -0.11 16.26
CA LEU A 145 8.97 -0.49 14.84
C LEU A 145 8.61 0.67 13.91
N SER A 146 7.60 1.48 14.25
CA SER A 146 7.20 2.66 13.49
C SER A 146 8.34 3.67 13.41
N LEU A 147 9.01 3.93 14.54
CA LEU A 147 10.19 4.80 14.58
C LEU A 147 11.30 4.30 13.64
N LEU A 148 11.62 3.00 13.72
CA LEU A 148 12.66 2.38 12.90
C LEU A 148 12.33 2.40 11.40
N VAL A 149 11.04 2.26 11.03
CA VAL A 149 10.58 2.35 9.64
C VAL A 149 10.58 3.79 9.12
N GLU A 150 10.13 4.75 9.92
CA GLU A 150 10.13 6.18 9.54
C GLU A 150 11.55 6.72 9.34
N ARG A 151 12.51 6.20 10.13
CA ARG A 151 13.92 6.53 10.01
C ARG A 151 14.72 5.44 9.30
N ALA A 152 14.11 4.69 8.38
CA ALA A 152 14.76 3.57 7.70
C ALA A 152 16.13 3.99 7.09
N GLY A 153 17.15 3.16 7.32
CA GLY A 153 18.54 3.46 6.91
C GLY A 153 19.33 4.34 7.89
N ASN A 154 18.67 5.09 8.78
CA ASN A 154 19.32 5.91 9.82
C ASN A 154 19.40 5.17 11.16
N ILE A 155 20.33 5.59 12.02
CA ILE A 155 20.46 5.06 13.38
C ILE A 155 19.47 5.80 14.28
N CYS A 156 18.61 5.04 14.95
CA CYS A 156 17.79 5.52 16.06
C CYS A 156 18.58 5.30 17.36
N SER A 157 18.84 6.38 18.09
CA SER A 157 19.54 6.30 19.38
C SER A 157 18.67 5.65 20.45
N ARG A 158 19.28 5.30 21.59
CA ARG A 158 18.51 4.78 22.73
C ARG A 158 17.57 5.83 23.29
N ASP A 159 18.02 7.08 23.35
CA ASP A 159 17.21 8.21 23.83
C ASP A 159 16.00 8.44 22.91
N ASP A 160 16.19 8.42 21.58
CA ASP A 160 15.09 8.51 20.61
C ASP A 160 14.03 7.41 20.84
N ILE A 161 14.49 6.20 21.18
CA ILE A 161 13.60 5.07 21.43
C ILE A 161 12.84 5.26 22.73
N VAL A 162 13.51 5.76 23.78
CA VAL A 162 12.87 6.05 25.07
C VAL A 162 11.74 7.05 24.90
N ASP A 163 12.01 8.17 24.24
CA ASP A 163 11.07 9.27 24.04
C ASP A 163 9.80 8.83 23.28
N VAL A 164 9.95 7.94 22.29
CA VAL A 164 8.83 7.51 21.45
C VAL A 164 8.05 6.36 22.06
N VAL A 165 8.73 5.40 22.70
CA VAL A 165 8.07 4.19 23.21
C VAL A 165 7.39 4.44 24.54
N TRP A 166 8.00 5.26 25.41
CA TRP A 166 7.53 5.58 26.76
C TRP A 166 7.31 7.09 26.97
N PRO A 167 6.35 7.71 26.26
CA PRO A 167 6.13 9.16 26.34
C PRO A 167 5.51 9.64 27.66
N GLU A 168 4.93 8.74 28.47
CA GLU A 168 4.18 9.05 29.70
C GLU A 168 4.85 8.55 30.99
N GLU A 169 5.96 7.81 30.89
CA GLU A 169 6.73 7.43 32.08
C GLU A 169 7.82 8.47 32.34
N SER A 170 8.05 8.80 33.61
CA SER A 170 9.21 9.58 34.01
C SER A 170 10.47 8.91 33.46
N ILE A 171 11.14 9.60 32.53
CA ILE A 171 12.35 9.18 31.79
C ILE A 171 13.44 8.64 32.76
N GLU A 172 13.40 9.08 34.03
CA GLU A 172 14.14 8.52 35.16
C GLU A 172 13.69 7.07 35.50
N GLY A 173 14.25 6.09 34.79
CA GLY A 173 14.15 4.68 35.19
C GLY A 173 14.21 3.67 34.05
N ILE A 174 14.12 4.11 32.80
CA ILE A 174 14.19 3.21 31.66
C ILE A 174 15.66 2.86 31.40
N THR A 175 16.01 1.61 31.68
CA THR A 175 17.37 1.11 31.49
C THR A 175 17.60 0.65 30.05
N ASP A 176 18.84 0.71 29.59
CA ASP A 176 19.26 0.11 28.32
C ASP A 176 18.83 -1.36 28.18
N GLN A 177 18.80 -2.09 29.30
CA GLN A 177 18.34 -3.48 29.35
C GLN A 177 16.85 -3.62 28.99
N ALA A 178 16.02 -2.65 29.37
CA ALA A 178 14.61 -2.63 28.99
C ALA A 178 14.44 -2.43 27.47
N ILE A 179 15.25 -1.54 26.88
CA ILE A 179 15.29 -1.29 25.43
C ILE A 179 15.74 -2.56 24.70
N ASP A 180 16.85 -3.17 25.14
CA ASP A 180 17.37 -4.40 24.55
C ASP A 180 16.36 -5.56 24.66
N ALA A 181 15.66 -5.68 25.80
CA ALA A 181 14.61 -6.66 26.00
C ALA A 181 13.39 -6.42 25.10
N LEU A 182 13.05 -5.16 24.82
CA LEU A 182 11.98 -4.80 23.89
C LEU A 182 12.38 -5.13 22.45
N VAL A 183 13.58 -4.75 22.01
CA VAL A 183 14.12 -5.07 20.69
C VAL A 183 14.19 -6.58 20.48
N ARG A 184 14.66 -7.34 21.48
CA ARG A 184 14.70 -8.81 21.42
C ARG A 184 13.31 -9.40 21.22
N ARG A 185 12.31 -8.93 21.98
CA ARG A 185 10.92 -9.38 21.84
C ARG A 185 10.34 -9.00 20.49
N LEU A 186 10.60 -7.79 20.00
CA LEU A 186 10.17 -7.36 18.67
C LEU A 186 10.77 -8.26 17.57
N ARG A 187 12.09 -8.51 17.61
CA ARG A 187 12.75 -9.42 16.65
C ARG A 187 12.11 -10.81 16.65
N ALA A 188 11.82 -11.38 17.83
CA ALA A 188 11.15 -12.68 17.92
C ALA A 188 9.78 -12.66 17.25
N ARG A 189 8.96 -11.63 17.49
CA ARG A 189 7.65 -11.46 16.84
C ARG A 189 7.75 -11.35 15.32
N LEU A 190 8.74 -10.62 14.81
CA LEU A 190 8.96 -10.50 13.37
C LEU A 190 9.45 -11.83 12.75
N ALA A 191 10.29 -12.57 13.48
CA ALA A 191 10.80 -13.87 13.05
C ALA A 191 9.72 -14.96 13.01
N GLU A 192 8.67 -14.86 13.83
CA GLU A 192 7.50 -15.75 13.75
C GLU A 192 6.76 -15.60 12.41
N ALA A 193 6.70 -14.38 11.86
CA ALA A 193 6.07 -14.12 10.56
C ALA A 193 7.01 -14.44 9.37
N SER A 194 8.31 -14.16 9.52
CA SER A 194 9.34 -14.49 8.52
C SER A 194 10.64 -14.92 9.22
N PRO A 195 10.95 -16.22 9.30
CA PRO A 195 12.12 -16.73 10.02
C PRO A 195 13.47 -16.20 9.52
N SER A 196 13.54 -15.73 8.28
CA SER A 196 14.73 -15.11 7.66
C SER A 196 14.84 -13.61 7.93
N CYS A 197 13.90 -13.02 8.67
CA CYS A 197 13.87 -11.59 8.97
C CYS A 197 15.07 -11.18 9.85
N SER A 198 15.94 -10.34 9.28
CA SER A 198 17.09 -9.73 9.96
C SER A 198 17.10 -8.20 9.83
N TYR A 199 15.91 -7.61 9.66
CA TYR A 199 15.76 -6.19 9.31
C TYR A 199 16.14 -5.21 10.41
N ILE A 200 16.16 -5.63 11.69
CA ILE A 200 16.58 -4.75 12.78
C ILE A 200 18.04 -5.06 13.13
N GLU A 201 18.94 -4.15 12.80
CA GLU A 201 20.36 -4.22 13.09
C GLU A 201 20.69 -3.45 14.39
N THR A 202 21.61 -3.98 15.18
CA THR A 202 22.16 -3.27 16.35
C THR A 202 23.48 -2.62 15.97
N VAL A 203 23.55 -1.29 16.05
CA VAL A 203 24.79 -0.53 15.87
C VAL A 203 25.41 -0.29 17.24
N ARG A 204 26.49 -1.03 17.53
CA ARG A 204 27.15 -0.99 18.86
C ARG A 204 27.51 0.44 19.25
N GLY A 205 27.17 0.80 20.49
CA GLY A 205 27.41 2.13 21.05
C GLY A 205 26.51 3.26 20.55
N HIS A 206 25.68 3.04 19.51
CA HIS A 206 24.91 4.12 18.88
C HIS A 206 23.39 3.88 18.89
N GLY A 207 22.94 2.62 18.78
CA GLY A 207 21.51 2.29 18.84
C GLY A 207 21.10 1.24 17.83
N PHE A 208 19.97 1.45 17.16
CA PHE A 208 19.36 0.46 16.27
C PHE A 208 18.99 1.06 14.92
N ARG A 209 19.05 0.25 13.87
CA ARG A 209 18.73 0.67 12.51
C ARG A 209 17.84 -0.36 11.84
N LEU A 210 16.90 0.10 11.02
CA LEU A 210 16.20 -0.75 10.08
C LEU A 210 16.97 -0.85 8.76
N ARG A 211 17.25 -2.08 8.34
CA ARG A 211 17.83 -2.43 7.04
C ARG A 211 16.81 -3.25 6.26
N GLN A 212 16.11 -2.60 5.34
CA GLN A 212 15.25 -3.31 4.40
C GLN A 212 16.09 -3.94 3.27
N PRO A 213 15.64 -5.05 2.67
CA PRO A 213 16.33 -5.64 1.53
C PRO A 213 16.14 -4.74 0.31
N GLU A 214 17.19 -4.64 -0.51
CA GLU A 214 17.11 -4.03 -1.85
C GLU A 214 16.16 -4.82 -2.77
#